data_AF-A0A432Z0S8-F1
#
_entry.id   AF-A0A432Z0S8-F1
#
_cell.length_a   1.000
_cell.length_b   1.000
_cell.length_c   1.000
_cell.angle_alpha   90.00
_cell.angle_beta   90.00
_cell.angle_gamma   90.00
#
_symmetry.space_group_name_H-M   'P 1'
#
loop_
_entity.id
_entity.type
_entity.pdbx_description
1 polymer ?
#
loop_
_entity_poly.entity_id
_entity_poly.type
_entity_poly.pdbx_seq_one_letter_code
_entity_poly.pdbx_strand_id
1 'polypeptide(L)'
;MKKVFVFLLIVTCSFPVFANENNTELARLFNEDQQAQRSQSNDWDALDREEAARRDAVLALLKKGEVETGLDYFHAAVIFQHSESVEDIRRAHALATISETLGYSRAKWLMAASWDRLMMYFEQPQWYGTQFTTDESGDWKLYEVDVDIISDEQRAEWNVPSLEASKERASRRN
;
A
#
# COMPACT_ATOMS: atom_id res chain seq x y z
N MET A 1 -41.40 53.15 8.75
CA MET A 1 -40.55 52.08 8.15
C MET A 1 -39.64 51.52 9.23
N LYS A 2 -39.89 50.30 9.73
CA LYS A 2 -39.05 49.64 10.75
C LYS A 2 -37.97 48.84 10.05
N LYS A 3 -36.69 49.18 10.27
CA LYS A 3 -35.55 48.38 9.80
C LYS A 3 -35.29 47.28 10.83
N VAL A 4 -35.42 46.02 10.41
CA VAL A 4 -35.03 44.85 11.20
C VAL A 4 -33.60 44.52 10.83
N PHE A 5 -32.69 44.54 11.81
CA PHE A 5 -31.32 44.04 11.65
C PHE A 5 -31.29 42.57 12.07
N VAL A 6 -30.96 41.68 11.14
CA VAL A 6 -30.70 40.27 11.43
C VAL A 6 -29.21 40.15 11.76
N PHE A 7 -28.89 39.78 12.99
CA PHE A 7 -27.54 39.47 13.42
C PHE A 7 -27.30 37.97 13.18
N LEU A 8 -26.47 37.64 12.19
CA LEU A 8 -26.07 36.25 11.92
C LEU A 8 -24.98 35.87 12.93
N LEU A 9 -25.34 35.08 13.95
CA LEU A 9 -24.41 34.56 14.94
C LEU A 9 -23.64 33.38 14.32
N ILE A 10 -22.43 33.61 13.82
CA ILE A 10 -21.53 32.52 13.38
C ILE A 10 -20.92 31.90 14.63
N VAL A 11 -21.50 30.77 15.07
CA VAL A 11 -20.91 29.94 16.14
C VAL A 11 -19.79 29.12 15.52
N THR A 12 -18.55 29.55 15.71
CA THR A 12 -17.37 28.73 15.40
C THR A 12 -17.19 27.69 16.50
N CYS A 13 -17.77 26.49 16.31
CA CYS A 13 -17.40 25.33 17.10
C CYS A 13 -15.98 24.89 16.69
N SER A 14 -14.98 25.31 17.46
CA SER A 14 -13.65 24.72 17.38
C SER A 14 -13.71 23.32 17.97
N PHE A 15 -13.89 22.30 17.13
CA PHE A 15 -13.69 20.92 17.56
C PHE A 15 -12.19 20.69 17.72
N PRO A 16 -11.71 20.23 18.89
CA PRO A 16 -10.33 19.78 19.01
C PRO A 16 -10.11 18.63 18.03
N VAL A 17 -9.19 18.81 17.09
CA VAL A 17 -8.66 17.72 16.27
C VAL A 17 -7.72 16.93 17.17
N PHE A 18 -8.25 15.88 17.80
CA PHE A 18 -7.39 14.87 18.43
C PHE A 18 -6.77 14.04 17.30
N ALA A 19 -5.45 14.00 17.25
CA ALA A 19 -4.76 13.01 16.42
C ALA A 19 -5.02 11.64 17.05
N ASN A 20 -5.64 10.72 16.32
CA ASN A 20 -5.82 9.35 16.80
C ASN A 20 -4.45 8.68 16.93
N GLU A 21 -4.27 7.93 18.01
CA GLU A 21 -3.07 7.13 18.23
C GLU A 21 -3.07 5.92 17.28
N ASN A 22 -1.90 5.48 16.84
CA ASN A 22 -1.78 4.33 15.94
C ASN A 22 -2.21 3.03 16.63
N ASN A 23 -2.81 2.13 15.86
CA ASN A 23 -3.30 0.85 16.35
C ASN A 23 -2.13 -0.12 16.64
N THR A 24 -1.94 -0.45 17.93
CA THR A 24 -0.84 -1.33 18.38
C THR A 24 -1.00 -2.77 17.91
N GLU A 25 -2.22 -3.27 17.78
CA GLU A 25 -2.49 -4.60 17.24
C GLU A 25 -2.14 -4.68 15.76
N LEU A 26 -2.49 -3.64 14.99
CA LEU A 26 -2.14 -3.59 13.57
C LEU A 26 -0.62 -3.46 13.36
N ALA A 27 0.07 -2.73 14.23
CA ALA A 27 1.53 -2.71 14.25
C ALA A 27 2.13 -4.10 14.57
N ARG A 28 1.54 -4.86 15.48
CA ARG A 28 1.95 -6.26 15.77
C ARG A 28 1.77 -7.14 14.53
N LEU A 29 0.59 -7.13 13.91
CA LEU A 29 0.28 -7.90 12.69
C LEU A 29 1.25 -7.57 11.56
N PHE A 30 1.55 -6.29 11.35
CA PHE A 30 2.54 -5.85 10.36
C PHE A 30 3.93 -6.41 10.66
N ASN A 31 4.40 -6.31 11.90
CA ASN A 31 5.73 -6.81 12.25
C ASN A 31 5.85 -8.33 12.08
N GLU A 32 4.80 -9.08 12.38
CA GLU A 32 4.75 -10.53 12.14
C GLU A 32 4.78 -10.86 10.65
N ASP A 33 4.02 -10.13 9.85
CA ASP A 33 4.04 -10.25 8.39
C ASP A 33 5.44 -9.99 7.80
N GLN A 34 6.10 -8.91 8.21
CA GLN A 34 7.45 -8.59 7.75
C GLN A 34 8.50 -9.62 8.19
N GLN A 35 8.30 -10.26 9.36
CA GLN A 35 9.18 -11.32 9.83
C GLN A 35 8.98 -12.60 9.02
N ALA A 36 7.74 -12.98 8.74
CA ALA A 36 7.43 -14.14 7.91
C ALA A 36 8.06 -14.03 6.51
N GLN A 37 7.94 -12.87 5.86
CA GLN A 37 8.52 -12.61 4.53
C GLN A 37 10.06 -12.66 4.48
N ARG A 38 10.74 -12.57 5.62
CA ARG A 38 12.21 -12.72 5.72
C ARG A 38 12.63 -14.14 6.07
N SER A 39 11.71 -14.94 6.58
CA SER A 39 11.99 -16.30 7.03
C SER A 39 12.01 -17.26 5.83
N GLN A 40 12.93 -18.23 5.86
CA GLN A 40 12.86 -19.38 4.97
C GLN A 40 12.05 -20.46 5.70
N SER A 41 10.74 -20.55 5.41
CA SER A 41 9.94 -21.68 5.88
C SER A 41 10.02 -22.83 4.89
N ASN A 42 10.01 -24.05 5.42
CA ASN A 42 9.84 -25.27 4.62
C ASN A 42 8.39 -25.80 4.71
N ASP A 43 7.54 -25.18 5.54
CA ASP A 43 6.12 -25.49 5.70
C ASP A 43 5.29 -24.35 5.09
N TRP A 44 5.04 -24.47 3.78
CA TRP A 44 4.29 -23.49 3.00
C TRP A 44 2.81 -23.44 3.41
N ASP A 45 2.21 -24.59 3.75
CA ASP A 45 0.81 -24.65 4.19
C ASP A 45 0.58 -23.92 5.51
N ALA A 46 1.54 -23.98 6.44
CA ALA A 46 1.48 -23.20 7.68
C ALA A 46 1.60 -21.70 7.42
N LEU A 47 2.53 -21.29 6.55
CA LEU A 47 2.69 -19.88 6.16
C LEU A 47 1.40 -19.32 5.54
N ASP A 48 0.79 -20.04 4.60
CA ASP A 48 -0.44 -19.60 3.92
C ASP A 48 -1.59 -19.41 4.91
N ARG A 49 -1.73 -20.31 5.88
CA ARG A 49 -2.74 -20.20 6.95
C ARG A 49 -2.48 -18.99 7.84
N GLU A 50 -1.23 -18.73 8.22
CA GLU A 50 -0.86 -17.59 9.05
C GLU A 50 -1.06 -16.25 8.32
N GLU A 51 -0.71 -16.20 7.03
CA GLU A 51 -0.97 -15.05 6.17
C GLU A 51 -2.47 -14.76 6.03
N ALA A 52 -3.28 -15.80 5.81
CA ALA A 52 -4.74 -15.67 5.77
C ALA A 52 -5.30 -15.17 7.12
N ALA A 53 -4.84 -15.73 8.23
CA ALA A 53 -5.26 -15.30 9.57
C ALA A 53 -4.92 -13.83 9.85
N ARG A 54 -3.76 -13.34 9.39
CA ARG A 54 -3.41 -11.91 9.49
C ARG A 54 -4.37 -11.05 8.66
N ARG A 55 -4.68 -11.44 7.42
CA ARG A 55 -5.66 -10.71 6.58
C ARG A 55 -7.04 -10.66 7.24
N ASP A 56 -7.53 -11.76 7.78
CA ASP A 56 -8.81 -11.82 8.50
C ASP A 56 -8.83 -10.91 9.74
N ALA A 57 -7.73 -10.86 10.49
CA ALA A 57 -7.61 -9.95 11.62
C ALA A 57 -7.68 -8.48 11.19
N VAL A 58 -6.99 -8.10 10.10
CA VAL A 58 -7.07 -6.74 9.54
C VAL A 58 -8.49 -6.42 9.06
N LEU A 59 -9.18 -7.35 8.41
CA LEU A 59 -10.59 -7.15 8.01
C LEU A 59 -11.50 -6.92 9.22
N ALA A 60 -11.28 -7.63 10.32
CA ALA A 60 -12.03 -7.42 11.55
C ALA A 60 -11.80 -6.02 12.14
N LEU A 61 -10.56 -5.53 12.15
CA LEU A 61 -10.21 -4.17 12.60
C LEU A 61 -10.87 -3.11 11.71
N LEU A 62 -10.80 -3.26 10.38
CA LEU A 62 -11.46 -2.38 9.41
C LEU A 62 -12.97 -2.31 9.66
N LYS A 63 -13.61 -3.47 9.87
CA LYS A 63 -15.07 -3.54 10.12
C LYS A 63 -15.48 -2.85 11.42
N LYS A 64 -14.62 -2.86 12.44
CA LYS A 64 -14.85 -2.17 13.72
C LYS A 64 -14.56 -0.67 13.65
N GLY A 65 -13.95 -0.19 12.57
CA GLY A 65 -13.51 1.20 12.46
C GLY A 65 -12.22 1.49 13.23
N GLU A 66 -11.43 0.46 13.57
CA GLU A 66 -10.21 0.59 14.39
C GLU A 66 -8.93 0.86 13.55
N VAL A 67 -9.09 1.10 12.24
CA VAL A 67 -8.01 1.50 11.32
C VAL A 67 -8.25 2.95 10.93
N GLU A 68 -7.49 3.87 11.52
CA GLU A 68 -7.86 5.29 11.51
C GLU A 68 -6.73 6.20 11.01
N THR A 69 -5.48 5.90 11.33
CA THR A 69 -4.35 6.76 10.98
C THR A 69 -3.73 6.37 9.64
N GLY A 70 -2.98 7.29 9.02
CA GLY A 70 -2.22 6.97 7.81
C GLY A 70 -1.27 5.77 8.02
N LEU A 71 -0.66 5.63 9.20
CA LEU A 71 0.19 4.47 9.51
C LEU A 71 -0.62 3.17 9.62
N ASP A 72 -1.82 3.23 10.19
CA ASP A 72 -2.68 2.06 10.28
C ASP A 72 -3.05 1.54 8.89
N TYR A 73 -3.55 2.44 8.03
CA TYR A 73 -3.86 2.10 6.65
C TYR A 73 -2.64 1.58 5.88
N PHE A 74 -1.45 2.10 6.15
CA PHE A 74 -0.21 1.59 5.55
C PHE A 74 0.07 0.16 5.97
N HIS A 75 0.02 -0.13 7.28
CA HIS A 75 0.24 -1.48 7.81
C HIS A 75 -0.77 -2.48 7.24
N ALA A 76 -2.05 -2.11 7.22
CA ALA A 76 -3.09 -2.93 6.60
C ALA A 76 -2.80 -3.19 5.11
N ALA A 77 -2.44 -2.14 4.35
CA ALA A 77 -2.15 -2.25 2.94
C ALA A 77 -0.97 -3.20 2.64
N VAL A 78 0.10 -3.14 3.44
CA VAL A 78 1.26 -4.04 3.25
C VAL A 78 0.88 -5.50 3.45
N ILE A 79 0.06 -5.81 4.47
CA ILE A 79 -0.39 -7.19 4.73
C ILE A 79 -1.18 -7.75 3.53
N PHE A 80 -2.04 -6.93 2.90
CA PHE A 80 -2.76 -7.35 1.70
C PHE A 80 -1.89 -7.40 0.44
N GLN A 81 -0.87 -6.55 0.32
CA GLN A 81 0.05 -6.50 -0.82
C GLN A 81 0.79 -7.83 -1.04
N HIS A 82 1.04 -8.58 0.04
CA HIS A 82 1.72 -9.88 -0.02
C HIS A 82 0.84 -11.04 -0.47
N SER A 83 -0.47 -10.82 -0.64
CA SER A 83 -1.39 -11.84 -1.16
C SER A 83 -1.15 -12.12 -2.65
N GLU A 84 -1.50 -13.32 -3.09
CA GLU A 84 -1.63 -13.69 -4.51
C GLU A 84 -3.03 -13.39 -5.07
N SER A 85 -3.99 -13.06 -4.22
CA SER A 85 -5.36 -12.73 -4.63
C SER A 85 -5.44 -11.32 -5.21
N VAL A 86 -6.01 -11.21 -6.42
CA VAL A 86 -6.30 -9.91 -7.05
C VAL A 86 -7.22 -9.04 -6.19
N GLU A 87 -8.14 -9.63 -5.43
CA GLU A 87 -9.04 -8.88 -4.55
C GLU A 87 -8.25 -8.23 -3.41
N ASP A 88 -7.31 -8.96 -2.83
CA ASP A 88 -6.44 -8.43 -1.77
C ASP A 88 -5.50 -7.36 -2.31
N ILE A 89 -4.95 -7.53 -3.52
CA ILE A 89 -4.10 -6.50 -4.14
C ILE A 89 -4.92 -5.22 -4.42
N ARG A 90 -6.18 -5.34 -4.86
CA ARG A 90 -7.08 -4.19 -5.00
C ARG A 90 -7.32 -3.49 -3.65
N ARG A 91 -7.49 -4.27 -2.59
CA ARG A 91 -7.63 -3.76 -1.22
C ARG A 91 -6.35 -3.06 -0.76
N ALA A 92 -5.19 -3.64 -1.02
CA ALA A 92 -3.89 -3.01 -0.74
C ALA A 92 -3.77 -1.64 -1.40
N HIS A 93 -4.15 -1.53 -2.69
CA HIS A 93 -4.14 -0.27 -3.42
C HIS A 93 -5.06 0.78 -2.80
N ALA A 94 -6.30 0.40 -2.48
CA ALA A 94 -7.26 1.31 -1.85
C ALA A 94 -6.78 1.80 -0.47
N LEU A 95 -6.26 0.89 0.36
CA LEU A 95 -5.75 1.22 1.69
C LEU A 95 -4.49 2.09 1.62
N ALA A 96 -3.56 1.80 0.70
CA ALA A 96 -2.39 2.63 0.48
C ALA A 96 -2.77 4.06 0.03
N THR A 97 -3.81 4.19 -0.79
CA THR A 97 -4.35 5.50 -1.22
C THR A 97 -4.90 6.29 -0.03
N ILE A 98 -5.66 5.65 0.85
CA ILE A 98 -6.17 6.29 2.08
C ILE A 98 -5.00 6.70 2.99
N SER A 99 -4.01 5.81 3.16
CA SER A 99 -2.82 6.06 3.96
C SER A 99 -2.06 7.32 3.52
N GLU A 100 -1.85 7.47 2.21
CA GLU A 100 -1.21 8.64 1.62
C GLU A 100 -2.05 9.91 1.81
N THR A 101 -3.36 9.80 1.58
CA THR A 101 -4.32 10.91 1.78
C THR A 101 -4.31 11.43 3.22
N LEU A 102 -4.06 10.54 4.19
CA LEU A 102 -3.91 10.87 5.61
C LEU A 102 -2.50 11.34 5.99
N GLY A 103 -1.62 11.57 5.01
CA GLY A 103 -0.31 12.18 5.20
C GLY A 103 0.85 11.21 5.42
N TYR A 104 0.65 9.90 5.28
CA TYR A 104 1.74 8.92 5.42
C TYR A 104 2.49 8.75 4.08
N SER A 105 3.47 9.60 3.83
CA SER A 105 4.17 9.73 2.53
C SER A 105 4.84 8.44 2.02
N ARG A 106 5.21 7.51 2.90
CA ARG A 106 5.78 6.21 2.51
C ARG A 106 4.76 5.34 1.74
N ALA A 107 3.46 5.60 1.90
CA ALA A 107 2.41 4.89 1.18
C ALA A 107 2.43 5.13 -0.33
N LYS A 108 3.05 6.22 -0.82
CA LYS A 108 3.20 6.48 -2.26
C LYS A 108 3.84 5.31 -3.01
N TRP A 109 4.93 4.76 -2.48
CA TRP A 109 5.58 3.60 -3.11
C TRP A 109 4.63 2.39 -3.15
N LEU A 110 3.85 2.20 -2.09
CA LEU A 110 2.91 1.07 -2.00
C LEU A 110 1.71 1.24 -2.93
N MET A 111 1.24 2.46 -3.16
CA MET A 111 0.23 2.75 -4.18
C MET A 111 0.73 2.38 -5.58
N ALA A 112 1.96 2.77 -5.92
CA ALA A 112 2.60 2.40 -7.18
C ALA A 112 2.83 0.89 -7.30
N ALA A 113 3.33 0.26 -6.24
CA ALA A 113 3.63 -1.17 -6.22
C ALA A 113 2.38 -2.05 -6.29
N SER A 114 1.30 -1.67 -5.61
CA SER A 114 0.01 -2.37 -5.70
C SER A 114 -0.64 -2.18 -7.07
N TRP A 115 -0.52 -0.99 -7.68
CA TRP A 115 -1.01 -0.74 -9.03
C TRP A 115 -0.29 -1.61 -10.07
N ASP A 116 1.04 -1.60 -10.08
CA ASP A 116 1.83 -2.41 -11.01
C ASP A 116 1.56 -3.91 -10.83
N ARG A 117 1.31 -4.38 -9.59
CA ARG A 117 0.93 -5.78 -9.33
C ARG A 117 -0.46 -6.11 -9.90
N LEU A 118 -1.41 -5.17 -9.90
CA LEU A 118 -2.68 -5.33 -10.61
C LEU A 118 -2.47 -5.41 -12.12
N MET A 119 -1.60 -4.56 -12.70
CA MET A 119 -1.29 -4.61 -14.13
C MET A 119 -0.70 -5.96 -14.52
N MET A 120 0.27 -6.45 -13.74
CA MET A 120 0.86 -7.77 -13.94
C MET A 120 -0.17 -8.90 -13.85
N TYR A 121 -1.12 -8.84 -12.90
CA TYR A 121 -2.22 -9.81 -12.80
C TYR A 121 -3.11 -9.83 -14.05
N PHE A 122 -3.33 -8.68 -14.68
CA PHE A 122 -4.09 -8.56 -15.93
C PHE A 122 -3.24 -8.71 -17.19
N GLU A 123 -1.99 -9.16 -17.07
CA GLU A 123 -1.05 -9.33 -18.18
C GLU A 123 -0.82 -8.03 -18.97
N GLN A 124 -0.83 -6.89 -18.28
CA GLN A 124 -0.61 -5.57 -18.85
C GLN A 124 0.75 -5.01 -18.42
N PRO A 125 1.43 -4.24 -19.29
CA PRO A 125 2.61 -3.49 -18.90
C PRO A 125 2.37 -2.65 -17.64
N GLN A 126 3.30 -2.71 -16.71
CA GLN A 126 3.26 -1.90 -15.50
C GLN A 126 3.63 -0.44 -15.80
N TRP A 127 3.33 0.49 -14.91
CA TRP A 127 3.58 1.92 -15.16
C TRP A 127 4.79 2.43 -14.39
N TYR A 128 4.92 2.03 -13.12
CA TYR A 128 5.93 2.60 -12.23
C TYR A 128 7.23 1.79 -12.24
N GLY A 129 7.22 0.51 -12.60
CA GLY A 129 8.44 -0.30 -12.69
C GLY A 129 8.86 -0.88 -11.34
N THR A 130 7.89 -1.35 -10.56
CA THR A 130 8.09 -1.92 -9.21
C THR A 130 8.06 -3.45 -9.17
N GLN A 131 7.44 -4.10 -10.15
CA GLN A 131 7.27 -5.56 -10.23
C GLN A 131 8.34 -6.20 -11.10
N PHE A 132 8.78 -7.37 -10.68
CA PHE A 132 9.82 -8.16 -11.31
C PHE A 132 9.27 -9.55 -11.65
N THR A 133 9.85 -10.17 -12.67
CA THR A 133 9.53 -11.54 -13.08
C THR A 133 10.82 -12.28 -13.40
N THR A 134 10.75 -13.60 -13.59
CA THR A 134 11.87 -14.40 -14.07
C THR A 134 11.65 -14.75 -15.54
N ASP A 135 12.71 -14.82 -16.33
CA ASP A 135 12.63 -15.35 -17.69
C ASP A 135 12.70 -16.89 -17.75
N GLU A 136 12.75 -17.47 -18.95
CA GLU A 136 12.83 -18.91 -19.16
C GLU A 136 14.11 -19.54 -18.58
N SER A 137 15.18 -18.76 -18.42
CA SER A 137 16.44 -19.19 -17.81
C SER A 137 16.39 -19.13 -16.27
N GLY A 138 15.34 -18.54 -15.70
CA GLY A 138 15.21 -18.28 -14.26
C GLY A 138 15.84 -16.96 -13.83
N ASP A 139 16.33 -16.14 -14.75
CA ASP A 139 16.97 -14.86 -14.44
C ASP A 139 15.91 -13.81 -14.13
N TRP A 140 16.09 -13.09 -13.03
CA TRP A 140 15.27 -11.94 -12.64
C TRP A 140 15.42 -10.81 -13.67
N LYS A 141 14.27 -10.27 -14.07
CA LYS A 141 14.14 -9.06 -14.89
C LYS A 141 13.02 -8.18 -14.38
N LEU A 142 13.08 -6.90 -14.73
CA LEU A 142 11.95 -5.99 -14.56
C LEU A 142 10.79 -6.48 -15.45
N TYR A 143 9.58 -6.57 -14.89
CA TYR A 143 8.40 -6.89 -15.70
C TYR A 143 8.14 -5.77 -16.72
N GLU A 144 7.47 -6.07 -17.84
CA GLU A 144 7.26 -5.11 -18.93
C GLU A 144 6.68 -3.79 -18.43
N VAL A 145 7.24 -2.66 -18.87
CA VAL A 145 6.85 -1.31 -18.45
C VAL A 145 6.36 -0.52 -19.67
N ASP A 146 5.21 0.12 -19.55
CA ASP A 146 4.79 1.17 -20.48
C ASP A 146 5.56 2.46 -20.15
N VAL A 147 6.58 2.75 -20.95
CA VAL A 147 7.53 3.84 -20.71
C VAL A 147 6.94 5.22 -21.02
N ASP A 148 5.80 5.29 -21.70
CA ASP A 148 5.19 6.56 -22.13
C ASP A 148 4.24 7.15 -21.09
N ILE A 149 3.87 6.39 -20.05
CA ILE A 149 2.86 6.81 -19.05
C ILE A 149 3.45 7.60 -17.89
N ILE A 150 4.58 7.14 -17.33
CA ILE A 150 5.22 7.75 -16.14
C ILE A 150 6.69 8.01 -16.43
N SER A 151 7.16 9.25 -16.22
CA SER A 151 8.57 9.62 -16.32
C SER A 151 9.36 9.25 -15.06
N ASP A 152 10.69 9.23 -15.13
CA ASP A 152 11.52 8.94 -13.94
C ASP A 152 11.42 10.06 -12.88
N GLU A 153 11.20 11.32 -13.29
CA GLU A 153 10.91 12.41 -12.35
C GLU A 153 9.60 12.14 -11.59
N GLN A 154 8.56 11.69 -12.29
CA GLN A 154 7.31 11.31 -11.66
C GLN A 154 7.50 10.07 -10.76
N ARG A 155 8.25 9.04 -11.17
CA ARG A 155 8.59 7.90 -10.29
C ARG A 155 9.20 8.35 -8.98
N ALA A 156 10.11 9.33 -9.03
CA ALA A 156 10.74 9.87 -7.83
C ALA A 156 9.72 10.54 -6.88
N GLU A 157 8.72 11.25 -7.40
CA GLU A 157 7.63 11.84 -6.60
C GLU A 157 6.81 10.77 -5.84
N TRP A 158 6.77 9.56 -6.38
CA TRP A 158 6.11 8.38 -5.82
C TRP A 158 7.04 7.50 -4.96
N ASN A 159 8.26 7.95 -4.67
CA ASN A 159 9.31 7.18 -4.00
C ASN A 159 9.70 5.88 -4.74
N VAL A 160 9.52 5.85 -6.05
CA VAL A 160 9.93 4.74 -6.93
C VAL A 160 11.27 5.09 -7.60
N PRO A 161 12.24 4.16 -7.66
CA PRO A 161 13.49 4.37 -8.40
C PRO A 161 13.26 4.61 -9.90
N SER A 162 14.28 5.11 -10.60
CA SER A 162 14.27 5.14 -12.08
C SER A 162 14.20 3.73 -12.67
N LEU A 163 13.75 3.63 -13.92
CA LEU A 163 13.71 2.34 -14.62
C LEU A 163 15.08 1.69 -14.73
N GLU A 164 16.14 2.46 -14.97
CA GLU A 164 17.51 1.94 -15.00
C GLU A 164 17.93 1.36 -13.64
N ALA A 165 17.64 2.06 -12.53
CA ALA A 165 17.93 1.54 -11.20
C ALA A 165 17.11 0.28 -10.86
N SER A 166 15.87 0.19 -11.32
CA SER A 166 15.06 -1.02 -11.19
C SER A 166 15.64 -2.19 -12.02
N LYS A 167 16.04 -1.96 -13.28
CA LYS A 167 16.70 -2.98 -14.10
C LYS A 167 17.99 -3.48 -13.46
N GLU A 168 18.86 -2.58 -12.97
CA GLU A 168 20.07 -2.96 -12.26
C GLU A 168 19.79 -3.82 -11.02
N ARG A 169 18.72 -3.51 -10.27
CA ARG A 169 18.30 -4.31 -9.12
C ARG A 169 17.94 -5.74 -9.52
N ALA A 170 17.27 -5.92 -10.65
CA ALA A 170 16.98 -7.25 -11.19
C ALA A 170 18.28 -7.98 -11.52
N SER A 171 19.20 -7.33 -12.24
CA SER A 171 20.49 -7.93 -12.62
C SER A 171 21.35 -8.35 -11.44
N ARG A 172 21.26 -7.66 -10.28
CA ARG A 172 21.99 -8.04 -9.06
C ARG A 172 21.45 -9.30 -8.35
N ARG A 173 20.29 -9.81 -8.77
CA ARG A 173 19.66 -11.02 -8.20
C ARG A 173 20.01 -12.30 -8.97
N ASN A 174 20.67 -12.16 -10.13
CA ASN A 174 21.17 -13.25 -10.95
C ASN A 174 22.64 -13.53 -10.59
#